data_AF-A0ABC8BKL3-F1
#
_entry.id   AF-A0ABC8BKL3-F1
#
_cell.length_a   1.000
_cell.length_b   1.000
_cell.length_c   1.000
_cell.angle_alpha   90.00
_cell.angle_beta   90.00
_cell.angle_gamma   90.00
#
_symmetry.space_group_name_H-M   'P 1'
#
loop_
_entity.id
_entity.type
_entity.pdbx_description
1 polymer ?
#
loop_
_entity_poly.entity_id
_entity_poly.type
_entity_poly.pdbx_seq_one_letter_code
_entity_poly.pdbx_strand_id
1 'polypeptide(L)'
;MGNVFLALGFRTQNAEHLLDAMEAYERALDHLSCELQPWDWALNKHNLGHALFGIADYEDGTESLEAAVEACQDALRVRTLDSGGSAWGKTKFLLGHTFLALGVRKTSIKDLERAIQEYQGALPKLSQQLRKIAERRIVFAQEIIERRGSQDA
;
A
#
# COMPACT_ATOMS: atom_id res chain seq x y z
N MET A 1 -4.97 19.22 3.93
CA MET A 1 -3.51 19.37 3.88
C MET A 1 -2.80 18.07 3.51
N GLY A 2 -3.13 16.91 4.11
CA GLY A 2 -2.45 15.63 3.83
C GLY A 2 -2.24 15.28 2.35
N ASN A 3 -3.26 15.42 1.49
CA ASN A 3 -3.12 15.11 0.04
C ASN A 3 -2.11 16.01 -0.68
N VAL A 4 -1.94 17.27 -0.24
CA VAL A 4 -0.97 18.21 -0.82
C VAL A 4 0.44 17.80 -0.42
N PHE A 5 0.63 17.46 0.86
CA PHE A 5 1.90 16.95 1.36
C PHE A 5 2.29 15.61 0.76
N LEU A 6 1.34 14.69 0.59
CA LEU A 6 1.58 13.40 -0.08
C LEU A 6 2.07 13.61 -1.52
N ALA A 7 1.40 14.48 -2.27
CA ALA A 7 1.80 14.80 -3.64
C ALA A 7 3.18 15.48 -3.70
N LEU A 8 3.48 16.36 -2.74
CA LEU A 8 4.79 17.01 -2.63
C LEU A 8 5.88 16.02 -2.23
N GLY A 9 5.65 15.15 -1.26
CA GLY A 9 6.62 14.14 -0.81
C GLY A 9 7.08 13.25 -1.95
N PHE A 10 6.15 12.69 -2.73
CA PHE A 10 6.50 11.90 -3.92
C PHE A 10 7.16 12.72 -5.04
N ARG A 11 6.79 13.99 -5.21
CA ARG A 11 7.35 14.85 -6.26
C ARG A 11 8.74 15.37 -5.92
N THR A 12 8.99 15.64 -4.65
CA THR A 12 10.24 16.25 -4.15
C THR A 12 11.20 15.23 -3.58
N GLN A 13 10.76 13.97 -3.39
CA GLN A 13 11.51 12.93 -2.70
C GLN A 13 11.98 13.40 -1.32
N ASN A 14 11.11 14.12 -0.60
CA ASN A 14 11.38 14.61 0.74
C ASN A 14 10.58 13.83 1.78
N ALA A 15 11.29 13.15 2.68
CA ALA A 15 10.72 12.42 3.81
C ALA A 15 9.89 13.32 4.74
N GLU A 16 10.30 14.58 4.94
CA GLU A 16 9.59 15.52 5.81
C GLU A 16 8.15 15.76 5.33
N HIS A 17 7.94 15.91 4.03
CA HIS A 17 6.59 16.07 3.48
C HIS A 17 5.75 14.79 3.56
N LEU A 18 6.38 13.62 3.56
CA LEU A 18 5.67 12.36 3.77
C LEU A 18 5.27 12.20 5.24
N LEU A 19 6.13 12.63 6.17
CA LEU A 19 5.83 12.70 7.61
C LEU A 19 4.71 13.71 7.89
N ASP A 20 4.76 14.91 7.32
CA ASP A 20 3.67 15.90 7.42
C ASP A 20 2.34 15.34 6.90
N ALA A 21 2.38 14.54 5.81
CA ALA A 21 1.20 13.89 5.28
C ALA A 21 0.66 12.82 6.25
N MET A 22 1.53 11.97 6.78
CA MET A 22 1.20 10.95 7.77
C MET A 22 0.52 11.57 9.00
N GLU A 23 1.16 12.56 9.63
CA GLU A 23 0.61 13.26 10.80
C GLU A 23 -0.75 13.92 10.50
N ALA A 24 -0.89 14.54 9.32
CA ALA A 24 -2.15 15.15 8.92
C ALA A 24 -3.27 14.12 8.74
N TYR A 25 -2.96 12.93 8.22
CA TYR A 25 -3.94 11.85 8.11
C TYR A 25 -4.26 11.23 9.47
N GLU A 26 -3.28 11.04 10.35
CA GLU A 26 -3.53 10.55 11.71
C GLU A 26 -4.45 11.49 12.49
N ARG A 27 -4.18 12.79 12.47
CA ARG A 27 -5.05 13.80 13.11
C ARG A 27 -6.46 13.83 12.54
N ALA A 28 -6.63 13.52 11.26
CA ALA A 28 -7.97 13.43 10.67
C ALA A 28 -8.76 12.22 11.22
N LEU A 29 -8.08 11.15 11.66
CA LEU A 29 -8.73 9.99 12.28
C LEU A 29 -9.31 10.28 13.67
N ASP A 30 -8.90 11.37 14.33
CA ASP A 30 -9.51 11.81 15.60
C ASP A 30 -10.97 12.28 15.42
N HIS A 31 -11.33 12.65 14.19
CA HIS A 31 -12.65 13.17 13.83
C HIS A 31 -13.43 12.29 12.86
N LEU A 32 -12.76 11.31 12.24
CA LEU A 32 -13.36 10.35 11.32
C LEU A 32 -13.53 9.00 12.01
N SER A 33 -14.72 8.43 11.95
CA SER A 33 -14.95 7.06 12.43
C SER A 33 -15.52 6.16 11.33
N CYS A 34 -15.18 4.87 11.41
CA CYS A 34 -15.71 3.85 10.49
C CYS A 34 -17.25 3.73 10.59
N GLU A 35 -17.85 4.13 11.70
CA GLU A 35 -19.31 4.02 11.93
C GLU A 35 -20.08 5.21 11.36
N LEU A 36 -19.54 6.43 11.54
CA LEU A 36 -20.25 7.67 11.17
C LEU A 36 -19.89 8.14 9.75
N GLN A 37 -18.63 7.99 9.34
CA GLN A 37 -18.14 8.38 8.01
C GLN A 37 -17.29 7.27 7.38
N PRO A 38 -17.85 6.08 7.12
CA PRO A 38 -17.10 4.90 6.68
C PRO A 38 -16.21 5.17 5.45
N TRP A 39 -16.75 5.87 4.45
CA TRP A 39 -16.03 6.13 3.20
C TRP A 39 -14.86 7.10 3.37
N ASP A 40 -15.07 8.18 4.11
CA ASP A 40 -14.02 9.17 4.37
C ASP A 40 -12.93 8.59 5.28
N TRP A 41 -13.33 7.84 6.31
CA TRP A 41 -12.41 7.11 7.17
C TRP A 41 -11.54 6.13 6.36
N ALA A 42 -12.15 5.34 5.46
CA ALA A 42 -11.42 4.39 4.63
C ALA A 42 -10.52 5.07 3.59
N LEU A 43 -10.94 6.22 3.04
CA LEU A 43 -10.09 7.04 2.20
C LEU A 43 -8.88 7.58 2.96
N ASN A 44 -9.09 8.07 4.18
CA ASN A 44 -8.04 8.59 5.02
C ASN A 44 -7.03 7.48 5.40
N LYS A 45 -7.51 6.30 5.80
CA LYS A 45 -6.69 5.12 6.06
C LYS A 45 -5.88 4.66 4.84
N HIS A 46 -6.48 4.66 3.66
CA HIS A 46 -5.73 4.36 2.42
C HIS A 46 -4.60 5.37 2.16
N ASN A 47 -4.86 6.66 2.35
CA ASN A 47 -3.86 7.69 2.12
C ASN A 47 -2.74 7.66 3.18
N LEU A 48 -3.08 7.37 4.44
CA LEU A 48 -2.12 7.10 5.50
C LEU A 48 -1.19 5.93 5.11
N GLY A 49 -1.75 4.82 4.63
CA GLY A 49 -0.96 3.70 4.12
C GLY A 49 -0.04 4.08 2.96
N HIS A 50 -0.46 5.01 2.09
CA HIS A 50 0.37 5.47 0.98
C HIS A 50 1.52 6.37 1.45
N ALA A 51 1.28 7.22 2.45
CA ALA A 51 2.33 8.03 3.08
C ALA A 51 3.38 7.14 3.76
N LEU A 52 2.92 6.19 4.58
CA LEU A 52 3.76 5.21 5.28
C LEU A 52 4.59 4.36 4.30
N PHE A 53 3.99 3.90 3.20
CA PHE A 53 4.73 3.21 2.14
C PHE A 53 5.86 4.07 1.56
N GLY A 54 5.62 5.37 1.35
CA GLY A 54 6.66 6.29 0.88
C GLY A 54 7.74 6.57 1.93
N ILE A 55 7.37 6.71 3.21
CA ILE A 55 8.31 6.90 4.33
C ILE A 55 9.27 5.71 4.43
N ALA A 56 8.79 4.51 4.13
CA ALA A 56 9.61 3.31 4.19
C ALA A 56 10.89 3.42 3.36
N ASP A 57 10.91 4.16 2.24
CA ASP A 57 12.14 4.33 1.43
C ASP A 57 13.25 5.12 2.17
N TYR A 58 12.93 5.77 3.29
CA TYR A 58 13.84 6.55 4.12
C TYR A 58 14.08 5.92 5.50
N GLU A 59 13.54 4.72 5.74
CA GLU A 59 13.75 3.96 6.97
C GLU A 59 14.61 2.71 6.71
N ASP A 60 15.50 2.38 7.66
CA ASP A 60 16.30 1.14 7.59
C ASP A 60 15.46 -0.11 7.89
N GLY A 61 14.37 0.05 8.63
CA GLY A 61 13.49 -1.02 9.07
C GLY A 61 12.29 -1.29 8.15
N THR A 62 11.22 -1.78 8.77
CA THR A 62 9.97 -2.14 8.09
C THR A 62 8.73 -1.67 8.83
N GLU A 63 8.90 -0.86 9.86
CA GLU A 63 7.84 -0.37 10.75
C GLU A 63 6.79 0.40 9.95
N SER A 64 7.21 1.30 9.04
CA SER A 64 6.27 2.03 8.19
C SER A 64 5.56 1.11 7.20
N LEU A 65 6.24 0.08 6.68
CA LEU A 65 5.60 -0.91 5.81
C LEU A 65 4.54 -1.74 6.55
N GLU A 66 4.82 -2.15 7.79
CA GLU A 66 3.86 -2.90 8.61
C GLU A 66 2.64 -2.03 8.95
N ALA A 67 2.86 -0.78 9.36
CA ALA A 67 1.79 0.17 9.60
C ALA A 67 0.97 0.46 8.32
N ALA A 68 1.63 0.51 7.15
CA ALA A 68 0.94 0.66 5.86
C ALA A 68 0.03 -0.53 5.53
N VAL A 69 0.45 -1.75 5.88
CA VAL A 69 -0.40 -2.96 5.75
C VAL A 69 -1.65 -2.82 6.59
N GLU A 70 -1.52 -2.45 7.87
CA GLU A 70 -2.66 -2.27 8.78
C GLU A 70 -3.62 -1.20 8.25
N ALA A 71 -3.11 -0.04 7.84
CA ALA A 71 -3.92 1.05 7.30
C ALA A 71 -4.68 0.64 6.02
N CYS A 72 -4.04 -0.14 5.14
CA CYS A 72 -4.71 -0.68 3.95
C CYS A 72 -5.79 -1.71 4.30
N GLN A 73 -5.52 -2.61 5.25
CA GLN A 73 -6.50 -3.60 5.70
C GLN A 73 -7.72 -2.95 6.33
N ASP A 74 -7.51 -1.91 7.15
CA ASP A 74 -8.57 -1.08 7.69
C ASP A 74 -9.43 -0.46 6.58
N ALA A 75 -8.81 0.18 5.58
CA ALA A 75 -9.52 0.75 4.46
C ALA A 75 -10.34 -0.29 3.66
N LEU A 76 -9.85 -1.53 3.55
CA LEU A 76 -10.52 -2.63 2.86
C LEU A 76 -11.75 -3.18 3.61
N ARG A 77 -11.96 -2.82 4.89
CA ARG A 77 -13.20 -3.15 5.62
C ARG A 77 -14.41 -2.44 5.05
N VAL A 78 -14.21 -1.24 4.51
CA VAL A 78 -15.28 -0.41 3.92
C VAL A 78 -15.25 -0.46 2.40
N ARG A 79 -14.05 -0.30 1.82
CA ARG A 79 -13.86 -0.35 0.37
C ARG A 79 -13.93 -1.80 -0.05
N THR A 80 -15.09 -2.27 -0.48
CA THR A 80 -15.27 -3.64 -0.97
C THR A 80 -15.39 -3.65 -2.50
N LEU A 81 -15.32 -4.86 -3.07
CA LEU A 81 -15.52 -5.06 -4.51
C LEU A 81 -16.88 -4.52 -4.98
N ASP A 82 -17.92 -4.72 -4.16
CA ASP A 82 -19.31 -4.43 -4.48
C ASP A 82 -19.67 -2.95 -4.27
N SER A 83 -19.11 -2.33 -3.24
CA SER A 83 -19.46 -0.95 -2.86
C SER A 83 -18.59 0.11 -3.53
N GLY A 84 -17.36 -0.25 -3.94
CA GLY A 84 -16.36 0.72 -4.38
C GLY A 84 -15.22 0.11 -5.18
N GLY A 85 -15.54 -0.70 -6.20
CA GLY A 85 -14.58 -1.53 -6.94
C GLY A 85 -13.27 -0.83 -7.33
N SER A 86 -13.30 0.41 -7.83
CA SER A 86 -12.06 1.14 -8.17
C SER A 86 -11.22 1.50 -6.94
N ALA A 87 -11.86 1.96 -5.85
CA ALA A 87 -11.17 2.29 -4.60
C ALA A 87 -10.62 1.04 -3.91
N TRP A 88 -11.36 -0.07 -3.93
CA TRP A 88 -10.89 -1.39 -3.49
C TRP A 88 -9.66 -1.82 -4.29
N GLY A 89 -9.72 -1.75 -5.63
CA GLY A 89 -8.60 -2.12 -6.51
C GLY A 89 -7.33 -1.30 -6.23
N LYS A 90 -7.46 0.02 -6.04
CA LYS A 90 -6.31 0.88 -5.66
C LYS A 90 -5.73 0.53 -4.30
N THR A 91 -6.57 0.14 -3.34
CA THR A 91 -6.13 -0.22 -1.99
C THR A 91 -5.40 -1.57 -2.00
N LYS A 92 -5.94 -2.58 -2.69
CA LYS A 92 -5.27 -3.87 -2.93
C LYS A 92 -3.94 -3.70 -3.68
N PHE A 93 -3.89 -2.79 -4.67
CA PHE A 93 -2.66 -2.47 -5.39
C PHE A 93 -1.56 -1.88 -4.50
N LEU A 94 -1.92 -0.94 -3.61
CA LEU A 94 -0.99 -0.39 -2.62
C LEU A 94 -0.53 -1.47 -1.63
N LEU A 95 -1.44 -2.33 -1.17
CA LEU A 95 -1.11 -3.45 -0.30
C LEU A 95 -0.13 -4.43 -0.98
N GLY A 96 -0.30 -4.67 -2.28
CA GLY A 96 0.65 -5.43 -3.09
C GLY A 96 2.05 -4.81 -3.18
N HIS A 97 2.16 -3.49 -3.32
CA HIS A 97 3.46 -2.80 -3.24
C HIS A 97 4.11 -2.94 -1.87
N THR A 98 3.30 -2.80 -0.82
CA THR A 98 3.78 -2.85 0.57
C THR A 98 4.32 -4.25 0.92
N PHE A 99 3.57 -5.31 0.57
CA PHE A 99 4.03 -6.68 0.76
C PHE A 99 5.25 -7.03 -0.10
N LEU A 100 5.33 -6.49 -1.33
CA LEU A 100 6.52 -6.68 -2.17
C LEU A 100 7.77 -6.10 -1.51
N ALA A 101 7.66 -4.88 -0.97
CA ALA A 101 8.77 -4.23 -0.25
C ALA A 101 9.16 -5.03 1.00
N LEU A 102 8.19 -5.49 1.79
CA LEU A 102 8.43 -6.38 2.94
C LEU A 102 9.14 -7.67 2.53
N GLY A 103 8.66 -8.34 1.48
CA GLY A 103 9.24 -9.59 0.98
C GLY A 103 10.66 -9.43 0.46
N VAL A 104 10.99 -8.26 -0.10
CA VAL A 104 12.37 -7.92 -0.48
C VAL A 104 13.22 -7.67 0.76
N ARG A 105 12.83 -6.76 1.65
CA ARG A 105 13.62 -6.34 2.83
C ARG A 105 13.84 -7.45 3.84
N LYS A 106 12.81 -8.25 4.10
CA LYS A 106 12.85 -9.36 5.08
C LYS A 106 13.27 -10.70 4.47
N THR A 107 13.56 -10.74 3.16
CA THR A 107 13.79 -11.99 2.41
C THR A 107 12.63 -12.98 2.55
N SER A 108 11.41 -12.48 2.79
CA SER A 108 10.22 -13.29 3.08
C SER A 108 9.50 -13.73 1.81
N ILE A 109 9.53 -15.03 1.49
CA ILE A 109 8.75 -15.60 0.38
C ILE A 109 7.25 -15.43 0.62
N LYS A 110 6.78 -15.61 1.87
CA LYS A 110 5.36 -15.46 2.22
C LYS A 110 4.82 -14.06 1.90
N ASP A 111 5.62 -13.03 2.13
CA ASP A 111 5.20 -11.66 1.80
C ASP A 111 5.25 -11.40 0.29
N LEU A 112 6.17 -12.02 -0.46
CA LEU A 112 6.14 -11.96 -1.93
C LEU A 112 4.90 -12.66 -2.52
N GLU A 113 4.51 -13.82 -1.97
CA GLU A 113 3.29 -14.52 -2.38
C GLU A 113 2.03 -13.69 -2.09
N ARG A 114 1.98 -13.06 -0.91
CA ARG A 114 0.91 -12.10 -0.56
C ARG A 114 0.89 -10.93 -1.54
N ALA A 115 2.03 -10.36 -1.90
CA ALA A 115 2.09 -9.28 -2.87
C ALA A 115 1.45 -9.69 -4.21
N ILE A 116 1.77 -10.88 -4.72
CA ILE A 116 1.19 -11.42 -5.95
C ILE A 116 -0.33 -11.56 -5.82
N GLN A 117 -0.82 -12.14 -4.73
CA GLN A 117 -2.25 -12.31 -4.47
C GLN A 117 -3.00 -10.96 -4.47
N GLU A 118 -2.42 -9.95 -3.80
CA GLU A 118 -2.98 -8.61 -3.71
C GLU A 118 -3.06 -7.91 -5.07
N TYR A 119 -2.00 -7.99 -5.88
CA TYR A 119 -2.02 -7.46 -7.24
C TYR A 119 -3.04 -8.17 -8.13
N GLN A 120 -3.05 -9.51 -8.13
CA GLN A 120 -3.97 -10.30 -8.94
C GLN A 120 -5.42 -9.98 -8.62
N GLY A 121 -5.74 -9.86 -7.32
CA GLY A 121 -7.06 -9.41 -6.87
C GLY A 121 -7.42 -8.02 -7.38
N ALA A 122 -6.47 -7.09 -7.45
CA ALA A 122 -6.71 -5.72 -7.89
C ALA A 122 -6.96 -5.58 -9.41
N LEU A 123 -6.32 -6.40 -10.25
CA LEU A 123 -6.30 -6.25 -11.73
C LEU A 123 -7.66 -5.92 -12.39
N PRO A 124 -8.79 -6.56 -12.01
CA PRO A 124 -10.08 -6.32 -12.66
C PRO A 124 -10.62 -4.90 -12.42
N LYS A 125 -10.18 -4.22 -11.36
CA LYS A 125 -10.66 -2.89 -10.97
C LYS A 125 -9.64 -1.76 -11.16
N LEU A 126 -8.44 -2.10 -11.62
CA LEU A 126 -7.41 -1.11 -11.95
C LEU A 126 -7.60 -0.50 -13.33
N SER A 127 -7.14 0.73 -13.48
CA SER A 127 -6.96 1.35 -14.80
C SER A 127 -5.91 0.57 -15.60
N GLN A 128 -5.94 0.70 -16.93
CA GLN A 128 -4.99 0.01 -17.81
C GLN A 128 -3.51 0.30 -17.44
N GLN A 129 -3.21 1.54 -17.05
CA GLN A 129 -1.86 1.93 -16.64
C GLN A 129 -1.42 1.21 -15.37
N LEU A 130 -2.25 1.23 -14.32
CA LEU A 130 -1.93 0.57 -13.05
C LEU A 130 -1.89 -0.95 -13.20
N ARG A 131 -2.74 -1.52 -14.06
CA ARG A 131 -2.73 -2.94 -14.39
C ARG A 131 -1.37 -3.39 -14.96
N LYS A 132 -0.83 -2.65 -15.92
CA LYS A 132 0.50 -2.94 -16.50
C LYS A 132 1.61 -2.89 -15.44
N ILE A 133 1.52 -1.97 -14.49
CA ILE A 133 2.49 -1.88 -13.38
C ILE A 133 2.35 -3.11 -12.49
N ALA A 134 1.12 -3.45 -12.09
CA ALA A 134 0.85 -4.62 -11.25
C ALA A 134 1.35 -5.93 -11.88
N GLU A 135 1.08 -6.14 -13.17
CA GLU A 135 1.56 -7.32 -13.92
C GLU A 135 3.08 -7.44 -13.90
N ARG A 136 3.81 -6.33 -14.11
CA ARG A 136 5.28 -6.32 -14.02
C ARG A 136 5.77 -6.63 -12.61
N ARG A 137 5.08 -6.11 -11.57
CA ARG A 137 5.43 -6.38 -10.18
C ARG A 137 5.16 -7.82 -9.78
N ILE A 138 4.11 -8.45 -10.32
CA ILE A 138 3.83 -9.88 -10.15
C ILE A 138 4.99 -10.71 -10.70
N VAL A 139 5.38 -10.49 -11.95
CA VAL A 139 6.50 -11.21 -12.58
C VAL A 139 7.80 -11.02 -11.80
N PHE A 140 8.09 -9.78 -11.39
CA PHE A 140 9.27 -9.49 -10.57
C PHE A 140 9.27 -10.26 -9.23
N ALA A 141 8.12 -10.33 -8.54
CA ALA A 141 8.00 -11.09 -7.30
C ALA A 141 8.23 -12.60 -7.54
N GLN A 142 7.66 -13.15 -8.62
CA GLN A 142 7.84 -14.55 -9.02
C GLN A 142 9.31 -14.88 -9.28
N GLU A 143 10.02 -14.03 -10.03
CA GLU A 143 11.46 -14.22 -10.29
C GLU A 143 12.28 -14.24 -9.00
N ILE A 144 11.95 -13.40 -8.01
CA ILE A 144 12.65 -13.41 -6.71
C ILE A 144 12.38 -14.72 -5.97
N ILE A 145 11.13 -15.19 -5.95
CA ILE A 145 10.75 -16.45 -5.32
C ILE A 145 11.52 -17.62 -5.96
N GLU A 146 11.55 -17.70 -7.29
CA GLU A 146 12.24 -18.76 -8.04
C GLU A 146 13.76 -18.77 -7.77
N ARG A 147 14.37 -17.58 -7.75
CA ARG A 147 15.81 -17.45 -7.44
C ARG A 147 16.14 -17.89 -6.03
N ARG A 148 15.31 -17.55 -5.04
CA ARG A 148 15.50 -17.96 -3.64
C ARG A 148 15.26 -19.46 -3.46
N GLY A 149 14.18 -20.00 -4.04
CA GLY A 149 13.89 -21.43 -3.99
C GLY A 149 14.98 -22.31 -4.62
N SER A 150 15.65 -21.81 -5.67
CA SER A 150 16.79 -22.50 -6.30
C SER A 150 18.10 -22.43 -5.49
N GLN A 151 18.21 -21.52 -4.52
CA GLN A 151 19.39 -21.41 -3.66
C GLN A 151 19.32 -22.33 -2.43
N ASP A 152 18.11 -22.74 -2.05
CA ASP A 152 17.83 -23.60 -0.90
C ASP A 152 17.71 -25.10 -1.27
N ALA A 153 17.85 -25.46 -2.55
CA ALA A 153 17.73 -26.82 -3.11
C ALA A 153 19.08 -27.41 -3.51
#